data_AF-A0A976KDA8-F1
#
_entry.id   AF-A0A976KDA8-F1
#
_cell.length_a   1.000
_cell.length_b   1.000
_cell.length_c   1.000
_cell.angle_alpha   90.00
_cell.angle_beta   90.00
_cell.angle_gamma   90.00
#
_symmetry.space_group_name_H-M   'P 1'
#
loop_
_entity.id
_entity.type
_entity.pdbx_description
1 polymer ?
#
loop_
_entity_poly.entity_id
_entity_poly.type
_entity_poly.pdbx_seq_one_letter_code
_entity_poly.pdbx_strand_id
1 'polypeptide(L)'
;MQVAGNVTDPMPSGDAYEALANNPTLVDKLLSGAISQSALADVLEVSPSAVSKALAAVTLSAADQQAAANWLMEPEVTAMLALDALDAPCRCDCEDLDGWLDLMVEAFTAFRTRFFHTQTGLYYTEDFHKEWIRAVLKAMVLGGRQLILSPPRHGKSELLVHFCVWLICRNPNIRIMWIGGNSDIAGDMVSAVKTELEENEELRQAILMPGTDFRPAWRASKAWGSSKFVVATRTRNLKAPTMVAIGRAGKILSRDVDLIVCDDLEDYDSTANDTTRGQTRHWFFNTVESRKEEHTAWVTIGSRQHPDDLYEYLLDDEVWDTIVNAAHNELCGKPPYDLEAHHACMLFPNLRSYRWLMGKRSSAENMGLLANYEMVYLNTPRPEGLVVFRAESIRDSFNPGRVLGTQVGLPDTYRLVAGLDP
;
A
#
# COMPACT_ATOMS: atom_id res chain seq x y z
N MET A 1 -12.62 -29.00 -2.62
CA MET A 1 -13.14 -29.92 -1.58
C MET A 1 -12.45 -29.57 -0.24
N GLN A 2 -12.83 -28.56 0.55
CA GLN A 2 -14.12 -27.89 0.89
C GLN A 2 -15.15 -28.73 1.63
N VAL A 3 -15.25 -28.72 2.95
CA VAL A 3 -16.50 -28.41 3.66
C VAL A 3 -16.13 -28.27 5.14
N ALA A 4 -15.88 -27.04 5.58
CA ALA A 4 -16.76 -26.40 6.53
C ALA A 4 -17.21 -25.14 5.74
N GLY A 5 -18.44 -25.06 5.26
CA GLY A 5 -19.65 -25.14 6.06
C GLY A 5 -19.94 -23.70 6.45
N ASN A 6 -20.90 -23.05 5.77
CA ASN A 6 -21.48 -21.81 6.27
C ASN A 6 -21.90 -22.06 7.72
N VAL A 7 -21.90 -21.05 8.60
CA VAL A 7 -22.48 -21.20 9.96
C VAL A 7 -24.04 -21.19 9.90
N THR A 8 -24.58 -21.65 8.77
CA THR A 8 -25.95 -22.12 8.61
C THR A 8 -26.02 -23.53 7.99
N ASP A 9 -24.88 -24.18 7.73
CA ASP A 9 -24.86 -25.59 7.33
C ASP A 9 -24.92 -26.48 8.58
N PRO A 10 -25.71 -27.58 8.56
CA PRO A 10 -25.70 -28.56 9.62
C PRO A 10 -24.29 -29.14 9.82
N MET A 11 -24.05 -29.78 10.99
CA MET A 11 -22.90 -30.68 11.22
C MET A 11 -22.46 -31.36 9.90
N PRO A 12 -21.16 -31.40 9.56
CA PRO A 12 -20.71 -31.93 8.27
C PRO A 12 -21.23 -33.36 8.08
N SER A 13 -22.28 -33.51 7.27
CA SER A 13 -22.97 -34.77 7.04
C SER A 13 -22.54 -35.36 5.71
N GLY A 14 -22.27 -36.67 5.68
CA GLY A 14 -21.94 -37.42 4.46
C GLY A 14 -21.06 -38.63 4.75
N ASP A 15 -21.07 -39.59 3.82
CA ASP A 15 -20.49 -40.94 3.99
C ASP A 15 -19.02 -40.93 4.44
N ALA A 16 -18.22 -39.94 3.97
CA ALA A 16 -16.83 -39.79 4.37
C ALA A 16 -16.64 -39.35 5.83
N TYR A 17 -17.51 -38.47 6.34
CA TYR A 17 -17.45 -38.01 7.72
C TYR A 17 -17.97 -39.08 8.66
N GLU A 18 -19.09 -39.73 8.34
CA GLU A 18 -19.62 -40.83 9.16
C GLU A 18 -18.66 -42.02 9.23
N ALA A 19 -18.00 -42.37 8.12
CA ALA A 19 -17.01 -43.44 8.08
C ALA A 19 -15.80 -43.15 8.97
N LEU A 20 -15.37 -41.89 9.08
CA LEU A 20 -14.21 -41.49 9.89
C LEU A 20 -14.58 -41.22 11.35
N ALA A 21 -15.73 -40.58 11.61
CA ALA A 21 -16.24 -40.30 12.95
C ALA A 21 -16.55 -41.59 13.74
N ASN A 22 -17.01 -42.63 13.05
CA ASN A 22 -17.33 -43.91 13.68
C ASN A 22 -16.15 -44.90 13.71
N ASN A 23 -14.99 -44.54 13.16
CA ASN A 23 -13.85 -45.47 13.06
C ASN A 23 -12.50 -44.80 13.38
N PRO A 24 -12.14 -44.66 14.67
CA PRO A 24 -10.89 -44.05 15.12
C PRO A 24 -9.64 -44.73 14.54
N THR A 25 -9.69 -46.05 14.36
CA THR A 25 -8.58 -46.83 13.78
C THR A 25 -8.35 -46.49 12.30
N LEU A 26 -9.41 -46.08 11.58
CA LEU A 26 -9.31 -45.63 10.20
C LEU A 26 -8.66 -44.25 10.11
N VAL A 27 -8.97 -43.36 11.07
CA VAL A 27 -8.30 -42.05 11.24
C VAL A 27 -6.81 -42.26 11.50
N ASP A 28 -6.44 -43.13 12.44
CA ASP A 28 -5.03 -43.45 12.75
C ASP A 28 -4.26 -44.01 11.54
N LYS A 29 -4.91 -44.88 10.74
CA LYS A 29 -4.32 -45.42 9.51
C LYS A 29 -4.11 -44.37 8.42
N LEU A 30 -4.97 -43.37 8.34
CA LEU A 30 -4.79 -42.24 7.42
C LEU A 30 -3.69 -41.28 7.90
N LEU A 31 -3.64 -41.00 9.21
CA LEU A 31 -2.62 -40.13 9.81
C LEU A 31 -1.22 -40.74 9.78
N SER A 32 -1.11 -42.06 10.00
CA SER A 32 0.14 -42.82 9.89
C SER A 32 0.56 -43.11 8.44
N GLY A 33 -0.28 -42.79 7.46
CA GLY A 33 -0.04 -43.07 6.04
C GLY A 33 -0.17 -44.54 5.65
N ALA A 34 -0.64 -45.41 6.55
CA ALA A 34 -0.91 -46.82 6.26
C ALA A 34 -2.02 -47.03 5.22
N ILE A 35 -2.93 -46.05 5.07
CA ILE A 35 -3.93 -45.98 3.99
C ILE A 35 -3.84 -44.59 3.37
N SER A 36 -3.91 -44.51 2.03
CA SER A 36 -3.98 -43.22 1.35
C SER A 36 -5.41 -42.67 1.31
N GLN A 37 -5.55 -41.34 1.34
CA GLN A 37 -6.86 -40.68 1.23
C GLN A 37 -7.56 -41.01 -0.10
N SER A 38 -6.82 -41.28 -1.18
CA SER A 38 -7.39 -41.70 -2.46
C SER A 38 -7.95 -43.12 -2.39
N ALA A 39 -7.25 -44.05 -1.74
CA ALA A 39 -7.74 -45.42 -1.59
C ALA A 39 -9.03 -45.49 -0.78
N LEU A 40 -9.16 -44.67 0.29
CA LEU A 40 -10.40 -44.60 1.05
C LEU A 40 -11.52 -43.91 0.25
N ALA A 41 -11.18 -42.92 -0.57
CA ALA A 41 -12.14 -42.23 -1.40
C ALA A 41 -12.78 -43.15 -2.45
N ASP A 42 -11.96 -44.01 -3.06
CA ASP A 42 -12.44 -45.03 -4.02
C ASP A 42 -13.39 -46.04 -3.34
N VAL A 43 -13.09 -46.44 -2.10
CA VAL A 43 -13.94 -47.38 -1.33
C VAL A 43 -15.28 -46.75 -0.93
N LEU A 44 -15.28 -45.47 -0.60
CA LEU A 44 -16.48 -44.74 -0.17
C LEU A 44 -17.23 -44.09 -1.34
N GLU A 45 -16.76 -44.27 -2.58
CA GLU A 45 -17.30 -43.62 -3.79
C GLU A 45 -17.43 -42.09 -3.66
N VAL A 46 -16.57 -41.48 -2.84
CA VAL A 46 -16.47 -40.02 -2.66
C VAL A 46 -15.20 -39.51 -3.32
N SER A 47 -15.08 -38.21 -3.52
CA SER A 47 -13.82 -37.67 -4.04
C SER A 47 -12.74 -37.57 -2.94
N PRO A 48 -11.43 -37.69 -3.28
CA PRO A 48 -10.32 -37.72 -2.31
C PRO A 48 -10.28 -36.58 -1.33
N SER A 49 -10.83 -35.44 -1.73
CA SER A 49 -10.78 -34.26 -0.92
C SER A 49 -12.00 -34.17 0.03
N ALA A 50 -13.03 -35.04 -0.08
CA ALA A 50 -14.11 -35.24 0.93
C ALA A 50 -13.52 -35.93 2.12
N VAL A 51 -12.79 -37.03 1.86
CA VAL A 51 -11.98 -37.73 2.86
C VAL A 51 -11.02 -36.76 3.55
N SER A 52 -10.39 -35.85 2.79
CA SER A 52 -9.47 -34.86 3.38
C SER A 52 -10.14 -33.88 4.36
N LYS A 53 -11.34 -33.34 4.08
CA LYS A 53 -12.00 -32.45 5.07
C LYS A 53 -12.77 -33.20 6.13
N ALA A 54 -13.27 -34.39 5.85
CA ALA A 54 -13.80 -35.28 6.86
C ALA A 54 -12.71 -35.60 7.88
N LEU A 55 -11.53 -36.06 7.45
CA LEU A 55 -10.38 -36.34 8.31
C LEU A 55 -10.01 -35.11 9.16
N ALA A 56 -9.85 -33.94 8.54
CA ALA A 56 -9.57 -32.69 9.26
C ALA A 56 -10.63 -32.39 10.34
N ALA A 57 -11.92 -32.58 10.02
CA ALA A 57 -13.03 -32.36 10.94
C ALA A 57 -13.05 -33.36 12.11
N VAL A 58 -12.70 -34.64 11.87
CA VAL A 58 -12.69 -35.67 12.92
C VAL A 58 -11.42 -35.61 13.78
N THR A 59 -10.32 -35.06 13.24
CA THR A 59 -9.06 -34.88 13.99
C THR A 59 -9.03 -33.63 14.85
N LEU A 60 -9.95 -32.69 14.65
CA LEU A 60 -10.21 -31.62 15.60
C LEU A 60 -10.77 -32.23 16.87
N SER A 61 -10.17 -31.93 18.03
CA SER A 61 -10.69 -32.45 19.29
C SER A 61 -12.10 -31.89 19.54
N ALA A 62 -12.93 -32.60 20.32
CA ALA A 62 -14.24 -32.06 20.73
C ALA A 62 -14.10 -30.69 21.45
N ALA A 63 -12.96 -30.43 22.10
CA ALA A 63 -12.63 -29.14 22.68
C ALA A 63 -12.36 -28.07 21.61
N ASP A 64 -11.65 -28.41 20.52
CA ASP A 64 -11.41 -27.48 19.40
C ASP A 64 -12.69 -27.19 18.62
N GLN A 65 -13.57 -28.18 18.45
CA GLN A 65 -14.88 -28.00 17.83
C GLN A 65 -15.77 -27.08 18.68
N GLN A 66 -15.79 -27.27 20.00
CA GLN A 66 -16.52 -26.40 20.93
C GLN A 66 -15.92 -24.99 21.01
N ALA A 67 -14.59 -24.87 20.97
CA ALA A 67 -13.88 -23.60 20.94
C ALA A 67 -14.18 -22.83 19.64
N ALA A 68 -14.19 -23.49 18.49
CA ALA A 68 -14.57 -22.88 17.21
C ALA A 68 -16.05 -22.46 17.18
N ALA A 69 -16.96 -23.28 17.74
CA ALA A 69 -18.38 -22.97 17.79
C ALA A 69 -18.72 -21.76 18.68
N ASN A 70 -17.92 -21.53 19.72
CA ASN A 70 -18.06 -20.39 20.63
C ASN A 70 -17.09 -19.25 20.33
N TRP A 71 -16.30 -19.35 19.27
CA TRP A 71 -15.29 -18.35 18.96
C TRP A 71 -15.99 -17.06 18.51
N LEU A 72 -15.61 -15.97 19.16
CA LEU A 72 -16.00 -14.63 18.80
C LEU A 72 -14.74 -13.79 18.71
N MET A 73 -14.62 -13.01 17.64
CA MET A 73 -13.57 -12.01 17.53
C MET A 73 -13.66 -11.03 18.69
N GLU A 74 -12.52 -10.66 19.28
CA GLU A 74 -12.49 -9.69 20.37
C GLU A 74 -13.17 -8.38 19.94
N PRO A 75 -13.97 -7.73 20.82
CA PRO A 75 -14.64 -6.48 20.48
C PRO A 75 -13.67 -5.39 20.02
N GLU A 76 -12.47 -5.34 20.60
CA GLU A 76 -11.41 -4.41 20.22
C GLU A 76 -10.92 -4.66 18.78
N VAL A 77 -10.72 -5.93 18.40
CA VAL A 77 -10.28 -6.31 17.05
C VAL A 77 -11.39 -6.04 16.04
N THR A 78 -12.65 -6.31 16.41
CA THR A 78 -13.83 -5.98 15.61
C THR A 78 -13.92 -4.47 15.32
N ALA A 79 -13.65 -3.63 16.35
CA ALA A 79 -13.58 -2.19 16.21
C ALA A 79 -12.40 -1.73 15.34
N MET A 80 -11.22 -2.35 15.49
CA MET A 80 -10.04 -2.08 14.65
C MET A 80 -10.26 -2.44 13.18
N LEU A 81 -11.11 -3.42 12.88
CA LEU A 81 -11.52 -3.76 11.51
C LEU A 81 -12.72 -2.95 11.02
N ALA A 82 -13.37 -2.19 11.93
CA ALA A 82 -14.59 -1.43 11.69
C ALA A 82 -15.65 -2.25 10.93
N LEU A 83 -15.89 -3.49 11.36
CA LEU A 83 -16.77 -4.44 10.66
C LEU A 83 -18.24 -3.96 10.64
N ASP A 84 -18.66 -3.19 11.64
CA ASP A 84 -20.01 -2.61 11.68
C ASP A 84 -20.18 -1.43 10.70
N ALA A 85 -19.08 -0.88 10.19
CA ALA A 85 -19.03 0.17 9.19
C ALA A 85 -18.50 -0.36 7.84
N LEU A 86 -18.85 -1.62 7.51
CA LEU A 86 -18.46 -2.26 6.25
C LEU A 86 -18.98 -1.50 5.03
N ASP A 87 -20.22 -1.05 5.10
CA ASP A 87 -20.88 -0.25 4.07
C ASP A 87 -20.49 1.23 4.25
N ALA A 88 -19.91 1.81 3.19
CA ALA A 88 -19.65 3.24 3.17
C ALA A 88 -20.97 4.02 3.04
N PRO A 89 -21.07 5.23 3.61
CA PRO A 89 -22.24 6.08 3.44
C PRO A 89 -22.50 6.41 1.96
N CYS A 90 -23.74 6.80 1.63
CA CYS A 90 -24.10 7.17 0.25
C CYS A 90 -23.08 8.16 -0.32
N ARG A 91 -22.65 7.95 -1.57
CA ARG A 91 -21.79 8.88 -2.33
C ARG A 91 -22.33 10.33 -2.39
N CYS A 92 -23.54 10.56 -1.91
CA CYS A 92 -24.33 11.78 -2.01
C CYS A 92 -24.40 12.64 -0.73
N ASP A 93 -24.11 12.10 0.47
CA ASP A 93 -24.17 12.84 1.75
C ASP A 93 -22.76 13.08 2.30
N CYS A 94 -22.25 14.30 2.18
CA CYS A 94 -20.86 14.65 2.50
C CYS A 94 -20.56 14.71 4.00
N GLU A 95 -21.53 15.05 4.87
CA GLU A 95 -21.29 15.18 6.32
C GLU A 95 -21.04 13.83 7.01
N ASP A 96 -21.63 12.74 6.52
CA ASP A 96 -21.41 11.38 7.07
C ASP A 96 -20.09 10.77 6.56
N LEU A 97 -19.64 11.15 5.36
CA LEU A 97 -18.40 10.65 4.78
C LEU A 97 -17.18 11.05 5.62
N ASP A 98 -17.10 12.30 6.07
CA ASP A 98 -15.93 12.76 6.83
C ASP A 98 -15.81 12.05 8.19
N GLY A 99 -16.94 11.85 8.90
CA GLY A 99 -16.98 11.09 10.14
C GLY A 99 -16.65 9.61 9.96
N TRP A 100 -17.14 9.00 8.87
CA TRP A 100 -16.78 7.63 8.50
C TRP A 100 -15.29 7.50 8.20
N LEU A 101 -14.70 8.45 7.46
CA LEU A 101 -13.27 8.47 7.16
C LEU A 101 -12.42 8.60 8.43
N ASP A 102 -12.81 9.47 9.38
CA ASP A 102 -12.12 9.60 10.67
C ASP A 102 -12.12 8.28 11.45
N LEU A 103 -13.28 7.64 11.56
CA LEU A 103 -13.42 6.34 12.21
C LEU A 103 -12.50 5.29 11.57
N MET A 104 -12.47 5.24 10.24
CA MET A 104 -11.69 4.25 9.50
C MET A 104 -10.17 4.49 9.61
N VAL A 105 -9.74 5.75 9.64
CA VAL A 105 -8.33 6.12 9.87
C VAL A 105 -7.90 5.71 11.28
N GLU A 106 -8.73 5.95 12.29
CA GLU A 106 -8.42 5.54 13.66
C GLU A 106 -8.45 4.02 13.83
N ALA A 107 -9.40 3.33 13.20
CA ALA A 107 -9.47 1.87 13.17
C ALA A 107 -8.20 1.26 12.54
N PHE A 108 -7.77 1.75 11.37
CA PHE A 108 -6.52 1.34 10.74
C PHE A 108 -5.30 1.67 11.61
N THR A 109 -5.27 2.85 12.23
CA THR A 109 -4.14 3.25 13.09
C THR A 109 -4.02 2.31 14.29
N ALA A 110 -5.13 2.02 14.97
CA ALA A 110 -5.16 1.08 16.09
C ALA A 110 -4.77 -0.34 15.65
N PHE A 111 -5.27 -0.81 14.50
CA PHE A 111 -4.87 -2.08 13.90
C PHE A 111 -3.36 -2.13 13.63
N ARG A 112 -2.82 -1.09 13.00
CA ARG A 112 -1.40 -1.00 12.64
C ARG A 112 -0.52 -1.02 13.90
N THR A 113 -0.94 -0.30 14.95
CA THR A 113 -0.22 -0.26 16.23
C THR A 113 -0.27 -1.60 16.96
N ARG A 114 -1.39 -2.32 16.91
CA ARG A 114 -1.51 -3.62 17.60
C ARG A 114 -0.68 -4.70 16.93
N PHE A 115 -0.83 -4.86 15.61
CA PHE A 115 -0.35 -6.07 14.94
C PHE A 115 1.00 -5.95 14.25
N PHE A 116 1.56 -4.74 14.10
CA PHE A 116 2.85 -4.57 13.41
C PHE A 116 3.89 -3.94 14.31
N HIS A 117 5.05 -4.59 14.35
CA HIS A 117 6.19 -4.18 15.17
C HIS A 117 7.47 -4.18 14.34
N THR A 118 8.29 -3.16 14.56
CA THR A 118 9.69 -3.12 14.15
C THR A 118 10.57 -3.83 15.17
N GLN A 119 11.81 -4.15 14.80
CA GLN A 119 12.83 -4.64 15.74
C GLN A 119 13.07 -3.69 16.93
N THR A 120 12.74 -2.40 16.76
CA THR A 120 12.93 -1.35 17.76
C THR A 120 11.65 -1.01 18.56
N GLY A 121 10.52 -1.66 18.28
CA GLY A 121 9.22 -1.36 18.90
C GLY A 121 8.13 -1.06 17.88
N LEU A 122 7.19 -0.18 18.20
CA LEU A 122 6.04 0.12 17.33
C LEU A 122 6.41 0.89 16.07
N TYR A 123 5.61 0.72 15.03
CA TYR A 123 5.67 1.60 13.87
C TYR A 123 5.10 2.98 14.20
N TYR A 124 5.82 4.03 13.79
CA TYR A 124 5.32 5.40 13.89
C TYR A 124 4.26 5.64 12.81
N THR A 125 3.05 6.01 13.22
CA THR A 125 1.98 6.49 12.35
C THR A 125 1.76 7.98 12.63
N GLU A 126 2.62 8.82 12.05
CA GLU A 126 2.49 10.28 12.10
C GLU A 126 1.23 10.80 11.37
N ASP A 127 0.83 12.04 11.64
CA ASP A 127 -0.39 12.66 11.09
C ASP A 127 -0.41 12.66 9.55
N PHE A 128 0.71 12.89 8.87
CA PHE A 128 0.76 12.84 7.41
C PHE A 128 0.48 11.43 6.86
N HIS A 129 0.82 10.36 7.60
CA HIS A 129 0.43 9.00 7.20
C HIS A 129 -1.09 8.81 7.33
N LYS A 130 -1.69 9.38 8.38
CA LYS A 130 -3.15 9.37 8.57
C LYS A 130 -3.86 10.10 7.42
N GLU A 131 -3.31 11.24 6.98
CA GLU A 131 -3.80 11.98 5.81
C GLU A 131 -3.75 11.13 4.52
N TRP A 132 -2.65 10.40 4.30
CA TRP A 132 -2.54 9.49 3.16
C TRP A 132 -3.62 8.40 3.20
N ILE A 133 -3.81 7.75 4.35
CA ILE A 133 -4.83 6.71 4.50
C ILE A 133 -6.23 7.28 4.33
N ARG A 134 -6.51 8.47 4.87
CA ARG A 134 -7.79 9.16 4.67
C ARG A 134 -8.06 9.38 3.18
N ALA A 135 -7.06 9.86 2.45
CA ALA A 135 -7.16 10.12 1.02
C ALA A 135 -7.37 8.84 0.20
N VAL A 136 -6.66 7.77 0.55
CA VAL A 136 -6.86 6.43 -0.06
C VAL A 136 -8.27 5.90 0.22
N LEU A 137 -8.75 5.99 1.46
CA LEU A 137 -10.11 5.58 1.84
C LEU A 137 -11.17 6.38 1.10
N LYS A 138 -11.01 7.70 0.98
CA LYS A 138 -11.91 8.56 0.19
C LYS A 138 -11.95 8.10 -1.27
N ALA A 139 -10.79 7.82 -1.87
CA ALA A 139 -10.73 7.28 -3.23
C ALA A 139 -11.43 5.91 -3.34
N MET A 140 -11.30 5.03 -2.35
CA MET A 140 -12.02 3.74 -2.29
C MET A 140 -13.53 3.88 -2.24
N VAL A 141 -14.05 4.82 -1.45
CA VAL A 141 -15.52 5.04 -1.35
C VAL A 141 -16.08 5.64 -2.64
N LEU A 142 -15.37 6.63 -3.19
CA LEU A 142 -15.84 7.39 -4.35
C LEU A 142 -15.47 6.75 -5.70
N GLY A 143 -14.62 5.73 -5.70
CA GLY A 143 -13.98 5.24 -6.93
C GLY A 143 -13.08 6.30 -7.57
N GLY A 144 -12.43 7.12 -6.74
CA GLY A 144 -11.59 8.25 -7.15
C GLY A 144 -10.19 7.86 -7.58
N ARG A 145 -9.41 8.87 -7.99
CA ARG A 145 -7.97 8.76 -8.26
C ARG A 145 -7.21 9.66 -7.28
N GLN A 146 -6.18 9.12 -6.64
CA GLN A 146 -5.38 9.81 -5.62
C GLN A 146 -3.90 9.71 -5.97
N LEU A 147 -3.22 10.85 -6.07
CA LEU A 147 -1.78 10.97 -6.19
C LEU A 147 -1.18 11.41 -4.85
N ILE A 148 -0.16 10.72 -4.36
CA ILE A 148 0.58 11.09 -3.16
C ILE A 148 2.06 11.17 -3.51
N LEU A 149 2.61 12.37 -3.50
CA LEU A 149 4.04 12.61 -3.67
C LEU A 149 4.67 12.89 -2.32
N SER A 150 5.59 12.03 -1.92
CA SER A 150 6.24 12.12 -0.63
C SER A 150 7.67 11.61 -0.71
N PRO A 151 8.59 12.15 0.12
CA PRO A 151 10.01 11.86 -0.03
C PRO A 151 10.35 10.38 0.22
N PRO A 152 11.49 9.88 -0.26
CA PRO A 152 11.94 8.53 0.05
C PRO A 152 12.09 8.31 1.54
N ARG A 153 11.94 7.06 1.98
CA ARG A 153 12.16 6.64 3.37
C ARG A 153 11.20 7.29 4.39
N HIS A 154 10.01 7.71 3.95
CA HIS A 154 8.91 8.21 4.79
C HIS A 154 7.77 7.19 4.93
N GLY A 155 8.07 5.88 4.90
CA GLY A 155 7.09 4.85 5.24
C GLY A 155 6.01 4.53 4.20
N LYS A 156 6.08 5.06 2.97
CA LYS A 156 5.05 4.92 1.92
C LYS A 156 4.64 3.46 1.64
N SER A 157 5.54 2.66 1.08
CA SER A 157 5.27 1.26 0.70
C SER A 157 4.88 0.40 1.90
N GLU A 158 5.56 0.59 3.03
CA GLU A 158 5.30 -0.17 4.26
C GLU A 158 3.92 0.14 4.87
N LEU A 159 3.52 1.42 4.88
CA LEU A 159 2.16 1.82 5.26
C LEU A 159 1.11 1.15 4.37
N LEU A 160 1.33 1.14 3.05
CA LEU A 160 0.41 0.51 2.10
C LEU A 160 0.38 -1.02 2.21
N VAL A 161 1.50 -1.67 2.53
CA VAL A 161 1.52 -3.11 2.84
C VAL A 161 0.63 -3.41 4.05
N HIS A 162 0.78 -2.69 5.16
CA HIS A 162 -0.05 -2.88 6.35
C HIS A 162 -1.52 -2.55 6.06
N PHE A 163 -1.77 -1.52 5.25
CA PHE A 163 -3.11 -1.16 4.81
C PHE A 163 -3.76 -2.25 3.97
N CYS A 164 -3.02 -2.89 3.06
CA CYS A 164 -3.53 -4.03 2.30
C CYS A 164 -3.85 -5.23 3.20
N VAL A 165 -3.03 -5.53 4.21
CA VAL A 165 -3.33 -6.57 5.21
C VAL A 165 -4.65 -6.26 5.91
N TRP A 166 -4.80 -5.03 6.42
CA TRP A 166 -6.02 -4.57 7.08
C TRP A 166 -7.27 -4.68 6.19
N LEU A 167 -7.16 -4.24 4.93
CA LEU A 167 -8.25 -4.36 3.95
C LEU A 167 -8.65 -5.80 3.68
N ILE A 168 -7.69 -6.73 3.60
CA ILE A 168 -7.95 -8.16 3.39
C ILE A 168 -8.64 -8.78 4.61
N CYS A 169 -8.23 -8.39 5.82
CA CYS A 169 -8.88 -8.81 7.06
C CYS A 169 -10.33 -8.31 7.16
N ARG A 170 -10.59 -7.06 6.74
CA ARG A 170 -11.94 -6.46 6.72
C ARG A 170 -12.82 -7.04 5.61
N ASN A 171 -12.28 -7.20 4.41
CA ASN A 171 -12.99 -7.73 3.26
C ASN A 171 -12.11 -8.73 2.50
N PRO A 172 -12.25 -10.04 2.75
CA PRO A 172 -11.42 -11.05 2.11
C PRO A 172 -11.68 -11.16 0.59
N ASN A 173 -12.80 -10.64 0.10
CA ASN A 173 -13.16 -10.65 -1.32
C ASN A 173 -12.55 -9.49 -2.12
N ILE A 174 -11.84 -8.56 -1.49
CA ILE A 174 -11.17 -7.46 -2.19
C ILE A 174 -10.20 -8.00 -3.25
N ARG A 175 -10.07 -7.25 -4.35
CA ARG A 175 -9.19 -7.51 -5.48
C ARG A 175 -8.22 -6.34 -5.61
N ILE A 176 -7.00 -6.53 -5.13
CA ILE A 176 -5.95 -5.49 -5.10
C ILE A 176 -4.94 -5.76 -6.23
N MET A 177 -4.65 -4.75 -7.03
CA MET A 177 -3.58 -4.76 -8.02
C MET A 177 -2.46 -3.85 -7.55
N TRP A 178 -1.32 -4.42 -7.22
CA TRP A 178 -0.12 -3.67 -6.86
C TRP A 178 0.80 -3.56 -8.06
N ILE A 179 1.13 -2.34 -8.41
CA ILE A 179 1.99 -1.98 -9.51
C ILE A 179 3.23 -1.30 -8.97
N GLY A 180 4.40 -1.85 -9.25
CA GLY A 180 5.70 -1.26 -8.89
C GLY A 180 6.52 -0.88 -10.11
N GLY A 181 7.63 -0.17 -9.90
CA GLY A 181 8.55 0.22 -10.97
C GLY A 181 9.09 -0.96 -11.81
N ASN A 182 9.11 -2.17 -11.26
CA ASN A 182 9.32 -3.43 -11.98
C ASN A 182 8.59 -4.61 -11.30
N SER A 183 8.64 -5.80 -11.91
CA SER A 183 7.92 -6.99 -11.43
C SER A 183 8.44 -7.52 -10.10
N ASP A 184 9.73 -7.34 -9.82
CA ASP A 184 10.37 -7.89 -8.63
C ASP A 184 10.01 -7.02 -7.42
N ILE A 185 10.12 -5.69 -7.54
CA ILE A 185 9.67 -4.73 -6.51
C ILE A 185 8.18 -4.93 -6.19
N ALA A 186 7.34 -5.06 -7.23
CA ALA A 186 5.92 -5.33 -7.02
C ALA A 186 5.68 -6.69 -6.34
N GLY A 187 6.46 -7.71 -6.72
CA GLY A 187 6.42 -9.04 -6.13
C GLY A 187 6.83 -9.04 -4.66
N ASP A 188 7.85 -8.26 -4.29
CA ASP A 188 8.30 -8.12 -2.91
C ASP A 188 7.21 -7.51 -2.03
N MET A 189 6.50 -6.49 -2.51
CA MET A 189 5.39 -5.88 -1.75
C MET A 189 4.21 -6.83 -1.56
N VAL A 190 3.82 -7.56 -2.61
CA VAL A 190 2.78 -8.61 -2.51
C VAL A 190 3.22 -9.75 -1.60
N SER A 191 4.51 -10.12 -1.65
CA SER A 191 5.08 -11.13 -0.77
C SER A 191 5.11 -10.66 0.68
N ALA A 192 5.37 -9.37 0.94
CA ALA A 192 5.33 -8.81 2.29
C ALA A 192 3.92 -8.91 2.90
N VAL A 193 2.88 -8.52 2.15
CA VAL A 193 1.47 -8.71 2.59
C VAL A 193 1.17 -10.18 2.86
N LYS A 194 1.62 -11.07 1.97
CA LYS A 194 1.44 -12.53 2.13
C LYS A 194 2.14 -13.04 3.39
N THR A 195 3.39 -12.63 3.63
CA THR A 195 4.18 -13.03 4.79
C THR A 195 3.51 -12.57 6.08
N GLU A 196 3.01 -11.33 6.15
CA GLU A 196 2.24 -10.86 7.31
C GLU A 196 1.00 -11.73 7.55
N LEU A 197 0.25 -12.09 6.51
CA LEU A 197 -0.90 -12.99 6.65
C LEU A 197 -0.52 -14.43 7.04
N GLU A 198 0.70 -14.89 6.79
CA GLU A 198 1.16 -16.25 7.12
C GLU A 198 1.83 -16.34 8.49
N GLU A 199 2.70 -15.39 8.80
CA GLU A 199 3.68 -15.49 9.88
C GLU A 199 3.32 -14.63 11.10
N ASN A 200 2.44 -13.64 10.93
CA ASN A 200 1.97 -12.81 12.05
C ASN A 200 0.96 -13.59 12.90
N GLU A 201 1.48 -14.32 13.89
CA GLU A 201 0.69 -15.22 14.73
C GLU A 201 -0.34 -14.47 15.59
N GLU A 202 0.02 -13.27 16.10
CA GLU A 202 -0.92 -12.44 16.87
C GLU A 202 -2.12 -12.03 16.01
N LEU A 203 -1.86 -11.54 14.80
CA LEU A 203 -2.91 -11.20 13.82
C LEU A 203 -3.79 -12.42 13.51
N ARG A 204 -3.17 -13.57 13.25
CA ARG A 204 -3.87 -14.81 12.91
C ARG A 204 -4.77 -15.26 14.06
N GLN A 205 -4.26 -15.30 15.28
CA GLN A 205 -5.05 -15.70 16.46
C GLN A 205 -6.21 -14.74 16.75
N ALA A 206 -5.99 -13.44 16.53
CA ALA A 206 -7.01 -12.41 16.77
C ALA A 206 -8.16 -12.44 15.74
N ILE A 207 -7.87 -12.79 14.49
CA ILE A 207 -8.82 -12.62 13.37
C ILE A 207 -9.39 -13.94 12.86
N LEU A 208 -8.62 -15.02 12.94
CA LEU A 208 -9.03 -16.31 12.40
C LEU A 208 -9.67 -17.17 13.47
N MET A 209 -10.75 -17.83 13.09
CA MET A 209 -11.31 -18.90 13.90
C MET A 209 -10.28 -20.03 14.08
N PRO A 210 -10.26 -20.71 15.24
CA PRO A 210 -9.41 -21.87 15.47
C PRO A 210 -9.50 -22.89 14.32
N GLY A 211 -8.35 -23.33 13.82
CA GLY A 211 -8.26 -24.29 12.72
C GLY A 211 -8.48 -23.70 11.32
N THR A 212 -8.60 -22.37 11.19
CA THR A 212 -8.62 -21.68 9.89
C THR A 212 -7.30 -20.95 9.63
N ASP A 213 -7.04 -20.64 8.35
CA ASP A 213 -5.82 -19.97 7.92
C ASP A 213 -6.14 -19.02 6.75
N PHE A 214 -5.33 -17.97 6.56
CA PHE A 214 -5.34 -17.19 5.32
C PHE A 214 -4.81 -18.01 4.15
N ARG A 215 -3.84 -18.90 4.39
CA ARG A 215 -3.27 -19.78 3.38
C ARG A 215 -4.26 -20.87 2.96
N PRO A 216 -4.56 -21.02 1.65
CA PRO A 216 -5.30 -22.16 1.16
C PRO A 216 -4.58 -23.48 1.45
N ALA A 217 -5.34 -24.51 1.80
CA ALA A 217 -4.81 -25.86 1.96
C ALA A 217 -4.03 -26.30 0.70
N TRP A 218 -2.97 -27.11 0.88
CA TRP A 218 -2.00 -27.50 -0.17
C TRP A 218 -2.61 -28.01 -1.49
N ARG A 219 -3.83 -28.57 -1.46
CA ARG A 219 -4.53 -29.09 -2.66
C ARG A 219 -5.64 -28.17 -3.17
N ALA A 220 -5.82 -26.99 -2.61
CA ALA A 220 -6.72 -25.99 -3.16
C ALA A 220 -6.12 -25.49 -4.47
N SER A 221 -6.91 -25.47 -5.56
CA SER A 221 -6.52 -24.90 -6.86
C SER A 221 -6.42 -23.35 -6.83
N LYS A 222 -6.15 -22.78 -5.65
CA LYS A 222 -6.05 -21.34 -5.41
C LYS A 222 -4.57 -20.95 -5.40
N ALA A 223 -4.24 -19.84 -6.05
CA ALA A 223 -2.87 -19.36 -6.12
C ALA A 223 -2.39 -18.89 -4.73
N TRP A 224 -1.13 -19.20 -4.40
CA TRP A 224 -0.48 -18.80 -3.15
C TRP A 224 1.02 -18.57 -3.38
N GLY A 225 1.35 -17.65 -4.28
CA GLY A 225 2.74 -17.32 -4.67
C GLY A 225 3.11 -15.89 -4.32
N SER A 226 4.40 -15.56 -4.46
CA SER A 226 4.95 -14.23 -4.15
C SER A 226 4.37 -13.11 -5.02
N SER A 227 4.08 -13.37 -6.29
CA SER A 227 3.53 -12.37 -7.21
C SER A 227 2.00 -12.34 -7.29
N LYS A 228 1.31 -13.35 -6.73
CA LYS A 228 -0.16 -13.40 -6.65
C LYS A 228 -0.62 -14.43 -5.63
N PHE A 229 -1.66 -14.09 -4.88
CA PHE A 229 -2.28 -15.04 -3.95
C PHE A 229 -3.78 -14.82 -3.81
N VAL A 230 -4.46 -15.86 -3.31
CA VAL A 230 -5.89 -15.86 -3.00
C VAL A 230 -6.06 -16.39 -1.59
N VAL A 231 -6.60 -15.57 -0.68
CA VAL A 231 -6.83 -16.01 0.71
C VAL A 231 -7.94 -17.06 0.79
N ALA A 232 -7.77 -17.99 1.73
CA ALA A 232 -8.75 -19.03 1.99
C ALA A 232 -10.04 -18.48 2.63
N THR A 233 -9.94 -17.36 3.34
CA THR A 233 -11.04 -16.64 4.01
C THR A 233 -12.04 -15.98 3.04
N ARG A 234 -11.80 -16.04 1.72
CA ARG A 234 -12.77 -15.56 0.72
C ARG A 234 -14.10 -16.29 0.81
N THR A 235 -15.18 -15.52 0.94
CA THR A 235 -16.55 -16.03 0.91
C THR A 235 -17.11 -16.17 -0.51
N ARG A 236 -16.46 -15.55 -1.52
CA ARG A 236 -16.88 -15.61 -2.93
C ARG A 236 -15.81 -16.25 -3.83
N ASN A 237 -16.26 -16.99 -4.84
CA ASN A 237 -15.37 -17.55 -5.87
C ASN A 237 -15.18 -16.53 -7.01
N LEU A 238 -14.16 -15.68 -6.88
CA LEU A 238 -13.81 -14.65 -7.87
C LEU A 238 -12.66 -15.10 -8.77
N LYS A 239 -12.72 -14.73 -10.05
CA LYS A 239 -11.67 -15.03 -11.05
C LYS A 239 -10.36 -14.29 -10.74
N ALA A 240 -10.46 -13.03 -10.30
CA ALA A 240 -9.31 -12.22 -9.93
C ALA A 240 -8.73 -12.68 -8.57
N PRO A 241 -7.40 -12.66 -8.38
CA PRO A 241 -6.79 -13.01 -7.09
C PRO A 241 -7.13 -11.99 -5.99
N THR A 242 -6.76 -12.27 -4.74
CA THR A 242 -6.89 -11.29 -3.64
C THR A 242 -5.93 -10.14 -3.86
N MET A 243 -4.67 -10.48 -4.19
CA MET A 243 -3.66 -9.51 -4.52
C MET A 243 -2.80 -10.01 -5.68
N VAL A 244 -2.33 -9.10 -6.53
CA VAL A 244 -1.42 -9.41 -7.63
C VAL A 244 -0.42 -8.30 -7.90
N ALA A 245 0.83 -8.69 -8.15
CA ALA A 245 1.93 -7.84 -8.54
C ALA A 245 1.99 -7.68 -10.05
N ILE A 246 2.19 -6.45 -10.52
CA ILE A 246 2.46 -6.10 -11.91
C ILE A 246 3.64 -5.14 -11.94
N GLY A 247 4.64 -5.39 -12.77
CA GLY A 247 5.69 -4.40 -13.02
C GLY A 247 5.23 -3.36 -14.03
N ARG A 248 5.81 -2.15 -13.96
CA ARG A 248 5.74 -1.16 -15.05
C ARG A 248 6.01 -1.81 -16.41
N ALA A 249 5.26 -1.38 -17.43
CA ALA A 249 5.24 -1.97 -18.78
C ALA A 249 4.74 -3.44 -18.85
N GLY A 250 4.30 -4.02 -17.74
CA GLY A 250 3.75 -5.36 -17.66
C GLY A 250 2.37 -5.49 -18.29
N LYS A 251 2.04 -6.69 -18.77
CA LYS A 251 0.71 -6.97 -19.32
C LYS A 251 -0.29 -7.20 -18.18
N ILE A 252 -1.41 -6.48 -18.22
CA ILE A 252 -2.52 -6.71 -17.32
C ILE A 252 -3.53 -7.65 -18.00
N LEU A 253 -3.65 -8.87 -17.49
CA LEU A 253 -4.67 -9.82 -17.95
C LEU A 253 -6.06 -9.38 -17.46
N SER A 254 -7.11 -9.66 -18.25
CA SER A 254 -8.52 -9.34 -17.93
C SER A 254 -8.91 -9.82 -16.52
N ARG A 255 -8.94 -8.85 -15.60
CA ARG A 255 -9.20 -8.98 -14.18
C ARG A 255 -9.95 -7.73 -13.73
N ASP A 256 -11.00 -7.93 -12.97
CA ASP A 256 -11.64 -6.86 -12.22
C ASP A 256 -10.76 -6.51 -11.01
N VAL A 257 -10.76 -5.23 -10.64
CA VAL A 257 -9.95 -4.69 -9.55
C VAL A 257 -10.80 -3.71 -8.75
N ASP A 258 -10.70 -3.78 -7.43
CA ASP A 258 -11.35 -2.84 -6.51
C ASP A 258 -10.37 -1.71 -6.14
N LEU A 259 -9.08 -2.03 -6.01
CA LEU A 259 -8.01 -1.06 -5.68
C LEU A 259 -6.77 -1.29 -6.56
N ILE A 260 -6.39 -0.25 -7.31
CA ILE A 260 -5.11 -0.16 -8.01
C ILE A 260 -4.16 0.64 -7.12
N VAL A 261 -3.00 0.07 -6.80
CA VAL A 261 -1.89 0.73 -6.10
C VAL A 261 -0.73 0.83 -7.07
N CYS A 262 -0.23 2.03 -7.31
CA CYS A 262 0.97 2.32 -8.08
C CYS A 262 2.01 2.89 -7.13
N ASP A 263 3.00 2.08 -6.72
CA ASP A 263 4.00 2.43 -5.70
C ASP A 263 5.38 2.61 -6.33
N ASP A 264 5.93 3.82 -6.23
CA ASP A 264 7.22 4.23 -6.77
C ASP A 264 7.42 3.70 -8.22
N LEU A 265 6.50 4.07 -9.11
CA LEU A 265 6.48 3.63 -10.51
C LEU A 265 7.70 4.07 -11.31
N GLU A 266 8.17 5.28 -11.04
CA GLU A 266 9.30 5.87 -11.72
C GLU A 266 10.53 5.96 -10.82
N ASP A 267 11.66 5.65 -11.43
CA ASP A 267 13.03 5.77 -10.91
C ASP A 267 13.89 6.59 -11.90
N TYR A 268 15.16 6.76 -11.57
CA TYR A 268 16.12 7.47 -12.42
C TYR A 268 16.20 6.90 -13.85
N ASP A 269 16.28 5.57 -13.99
CA ASP A 269 16.45 4.94 -15.31
C ASP A 269 15.19 5.06 -16.17
N SER A 270 14.01 4.98 -15.56
CA SER A 270 12.73 5.17 -16.22
C SER A 270 12.56 6.59 -16.77
N THR A 271 13.19 7.57 -16.12
CA THR A 271 13.06 8.99 -16.44
C THR A 271 14.24 9.59 -17.17
N ALA A 272 15.32 8.82 -17.35
CA ALA A 272 16.58 9.28 -17.94
C ALA A 272 16.45 9.85 -19.36
N ASN A 273 15.49 9.39 -20.17
CA ASN A 273 15.25 9.94 -21.49
C ASN A 273 13.77 10.05 -21.83
N ASP A 274 13.47 10.90 -22.80
CA ASP A 274 12.08 11.22 -23.19
C ASP A 274 11.31 10.00 -23.71
N THR A 275 12.00 9.11 -24.44
CA THR A 275 11.39 7.89 -24.96
C THR A 275 10.92 6.97 -23.83
N THR A 276 11.73 6.75 -22.79
CA THR A 276 11.37 5.87 -21.67
C THR A 276 10.27 6.49 -20.81
N ARG A 277 10.29 7.81 -20.61
CA ARG A 277 9.17 8.54 -19.95
C ARG A 277 7.87 8.38 -20.74
N GLY A 278 7.93 8.63 -22.05
CA GLY A 278 6.80 8.45 -22.95
C GLY A 278 6.24 7.02 -22.93
N GLN A 279 7.10 6.00 -22.89
CA GLN A 279 6.66 4.60 -22.76
C GLN A 279 5.93 4.34 -21.44
N THR A 280 6.44 4.85 -20.32
CA THR A 280 5.77 4.73 -19.02
C THR A 280 4.41 5.40 -19.04
N ARG A 281 4.33 6.65 -19.54
CA ARG A 281 3.07 7.40 -19.69
C ARG A 281 2.06 6.67 -20.59
N HIS A 282 2.48 6.26 -21.77
CA HIS A 282 1.61 5.51 -22.69
C HIS A 282 1.11 4.20 -22.09
N TRP A 283 1.96 3.48 -21.35
CA TRP A 283 1.52 2.26 -20.69
C TRP A 283 0.53 2.55 -19.56
N PHE A 284 0.77 3.58 -18.74
CA PHE A 284 -0.10 3.97 -17.64
C PHE A 284 -1.51 4.35 -18.15
N PHE A 285 -1.60 5.30 -19.08
CA PHE A 285 -2.88 5.82 -19.58
C PHE A 285 -3.62 4.88 -20.54
N ASN A 286 -2.95 3.90 -21.16
CA ASN A 286 -3.65 2.94 -22.02
C ASN A 286 -3.93 1.61 -21.32
N THR A 287 -2.97 1.09 -20.56
CA THR A 287 -3.05 -0.26 -19.99
C THR A 287 -3.68 -0.24 -18.60
N VAL A 288 -3.17 0.62 -17.70
CA VAL A 288 -3.68 0.68 -16.32
C VAL A 288 -5.06 1.34 -16.30
N GLU A 289 -5.26 2.42 -17.06
CA GLU A 289 -6.56 3.10 -17.21
C GLU A 289 -7.67 2.15 -17.65
N SER A 290 -7.37 1.18 -18.52
CA SER A 290 -8.37 0.18 -18.95
C SER A 290 -8.91 -0.73 -17.84
N ARG A 291 -8.32 -0.67 -16.63
CA ARG A 291 -8.80 -1.38 -15.44
C ARG A 291 -9.60 -0.48 -14.49
N LYS A 292 -9.58 0.83 -14.71
CA LYS A 292 -10.28 1.80 -13.87
C LYS A 292 -11.77 1.81 -14.24
N GLU A 293 -12.59 1.30 -13.33
CA GLU A 293 -14.06 1.41 -13.39
C GLU A 293 -14.56 2.46 -12.38
N GLU A 294 -15.84 2.86 -12.46
CA GLU A 294 -16.46 3.85 -11.53
C GLU A 294 -16.40 3.46 -10.04
N HIS A 295 -16.18 2.19 -9.73
CA HIS A 295 -16.04 1.68 -8.36
C HIS A 295 -14.60 1.39 -7.97
N THR A 296 -13.67 1.38 -8.93
CA THR A 296 -12.26 1.07 -8.69
C THR A 296 -11.56 2.32 -8.17
N ALA A 297 -10.89 2.22 -7.03
CA ALA A 297 -9.97 3.25 -6.59
C ALA A 297 -8.61 3.11 -7.27
N TRP A 298 -7.99 4.24 -7.57
CA TRP A 298 -6.63 4.27 -8.09
C TRP A 298 -5.76 5.18 -7.25
N VAL A 299 -4.79 4.58 -6.57
CA VAL A 299 -3.82 5.27 -5.74
C VAL A 299 -2.46 5.18 -6.41
N THR A 300 -1.84 6.32 -6.65
CA THR A 300 -0.46 6.43 -7.09
C THR A 300 0.32 7.12 -5.99
N ILE A 301 1.37 6.47 -5.47
CA ILE A 301 2.25 7.03 -4.46
C ILE A 301 3.70 6.96 -4.93
N GLY A 302 4.47 8.01 -4.73
CA GLY A 302 5.87 8.00 -5.14
C GLY A 302 6.64 9.24 -4.75
N SER A 303 7.81 9.42 -5.36
CA SER A 303 8.63 10.64 -5.25
C SER A 303 8.99 11.12 -6.65
N ARG A 304 9.00 12.43 -6.88
CA ARG A 304 9.38 13.01 -8.19
C ARG A 304 10.77 12.56 -8.60
N GLN A 305 10.94 12.20 -9.87
CA GLN A 305 12.23 11.77 -10.44
C GLN A 305 12.75 12.71 -11.51
N HIS A 306 11.85 13.43 -12.19
CA HIS A 306 12.19 14.31 -13.30
C HIS A 306 11.10 15.39 -13.47
N PRO A 307 11.39 16.58 -14.01
CA PRO A 307 10.38 17.62 -14.17
C PRO A 307 9.24 17.23 -15.13
N ASP A 308 9.53 16.33 -16.07
CA ASP A 308 8.60 15.74 -17.05
C ASP A 308 8.31 14.24 -16.75
N ASP A 309 8.41 13.84 -15.48
CA ASP A 309 8.02 12.49 -15.03
C ASP A 309 6.51 12.23 -15.20
N LEU A 310 6.09 10.98 -15.08
CA LEU A 310 4.66 10.61 -15.14
C LEU A 310 3.83 11.45 -14.17
N TYR A 311 4.37 11.73 -12.98
CA TYR A 311 3.65 12.41 -11.91
C TYR A 311 3.31 13.85 -12.24
N GLU A 312 4.11 14.56 -13.04
CA GLU A 312 3.76 15.90 -13.54
C GLU A 312 2.41 15.90 -14.27
N TYR A 313 2.20 14.92 -15.15
CA TYR A 313 0.95 14.80 -15.90
C TYR A 313 -0.24 14.45 -15.01
N LEU A 314 -0.01 13.77 -13.89
CA LEU A 314 -1.05 13.46 -12.91
C LEU A 314 -1.34 14.65 -12.00
N LEU A 315 -0.37 15.54 -11.77
CA LEU A 315 -0.57 16.79 -11.03
C LEU A 315 -1.40 17.79 -11.83
N ASP A 316 -1.21 17.85 -13.15
CA ASP A 316 -1.93 18.75 -14.06
C ASP A 316 -3.35 18.26 -14.40
N ASP A 317 -3.69 17.01 -14.09
CA ASP A 317 -4.99 16.41 -14.43
C ASP A 317 -5.99 16.52 -13.27
N GLU A 318 -7.04 17.32 -13.47
CA GLU A 318 -8.07 17.63 -12.46
C GLU A 318 -8.83 16.40 -11.94
N VAL A 319 -8.75 15.25 -12.62
CA VAL A 319 -9.39 14.02 -12.12
C VAL A 319 -8.65 13.37 -10.94
N TRP A 320 -7.44 13.82 -10.64
CA TRP A 320 -6.63 13.33 -9.52
C TRP A 320 -6.74 14.27 -8.32
N ASP A 321 -7.17 13.75 -7.19
CA ASP A 321 -6.90 14.39 -5.90
C ASP A 321 -5.39 14.23 -5.61
N THR A 322 -4.72 15.27 -5.12
CA THR A 322 -3.27 15.29 -4.94
C THR A 322 -2.85 15.66 -3.53
N ILE A 323 -1.80 15.00 -3.02
CA ILE A 323 -1.08 15.37 -1.81
C ILE A 323 0.40 15.45 -2.17
N VAL A 324 1.04 16.58 -1.91
CA VAL A 324 2.48 16.78 -2.15
C VAL A 324 3.14 17.16 -0.84
N ASN A 325 4.05 16.32 -0.36
CA ASN A 325 4.78 16.55 0.87
C ASN A 325 6.27 16.74 0.58
N ALA A 326 6.85 17.79 1.15
CA ALA A 326 8.30 17.99 1.18
C ALA A 326 8.88 17.43 2.49
N ALA A 327 10.09 16.88 2.46
CA ALA A 327 10.75 16.37 3.68
C ALA A 327 10.97 17.45 4.74
N HIS A 328 11.05 18.71 4.30
CA HIS A 328 11.22 19.89 5.11
C HIS A 328 10.42 21.04 4.51
N ASN A 329 9.77 21.84 5.35
CA ASN A 329 9.02 23.01 4.93
C ASN A 329 9.94 24.02 4.23
N GLU A 330 9.65 24.32 2.96
CA GLU A 330 10.44 25.22 2.12
C GLU A 330 10.44 26.67 2.64
N LEU A 331 9.39 27.08 3.37
CA LEU A 331 9.25 28.42 3.94
C LEU A 331 9.92 28.56 5.31
N CYS A 332 10.70 27.57 5.74
CA CYS A 332 11.39 27.63 7.02
C CYS A 332 12.48 28.70 7.03
N GLY A 333 12.27 29.76 7.82
CA GLY A 333 13.25 30.85 8.02
C GLY A 333 14.29 30.59 9.12
N LYS A 334 14.43 29.35 9.61
CA LYS A 334 15.36 29.04 10.69
C LYS A 334 16.81 28.94 10.18
N PRO A 335 17.82 29.31 10.99
CA PRO A 335 19.21 29.24 10.55
C PRO A 335 19.66 27.79 10.27
N PRO A 336 20.32 27.51 9.14
CA PRO A 336 20.61 26.13 8.71
C PRO A 336 21.61 25.37 9.59
N TYR A 337 22.33 26.07 10.48
CA TYR A 337 23.25 25.45 11.44
C TYR A 337 22.56 25.02 12.74
N ASP A 338 21.33 25.49 13.00
CA ASP A 338 20.57 25.16 14.21
C ASP A 338 19.70 23.93 13.99
N LEU A 339 20.36 22.75 14.00
CA LEU A 339 19.76 21.49 13.60
C LEU A 339 18.52 21.09 14.42
N GLU A 340 18.45 21.49 15.69
CA GLU A 340 17.35 21.15 16.59
C GLU A 340 16.11 22.02 16.35
N ALA A 341 16.32 23.31 16.03
CA ALA A 341 15.21 24.22 15.74
C ALA A 341 14.38 23.76 14.53
N HIS A 342 14.95 22.94 13.63
CA HIS A 342 14.26 22.42 12.46
C HIS A 342 13.28 21.26 12.74
N HIS A 343 13.17 20.74 13.96
CA HIS A 343 12.28 19.60 14.27
C HIS A 343 10.83 19.81 13.79
N ALA A 344 10.22 20.95 14.12
CA ALA A 344 8.82 21.23 13.79
C ALA A 344 8.55 21.51 12.30
N CYS A 345 9.60 21.71 11.49
CA CYS A 345 9.46 21.93 10.05
C CYS A 345 9.94 20.75 9.22
N MET A 346 10.27 19.61 9.84
CA MET A 346 10.46 18.35 9.14
C MET A 346 9.11 17.61 9.03
N LEU A 347 8.90 16.88 7.94
CA LEU A 347 7.71 16.04 7.77
C LEU A 347 7.70 14.86 8.74
N PHE A 348 8.86 14.26 8.99
CA PHE A 348 8.98 13.08 9.85
C PHE A 348 10.16 13.21 10.83
N PRO A 349 10.12 14.18 11.75
CA PRO A 349 11.28 14.57 12.54
C PRO A 349 11.86 13.46 13.42
N ASN A 350 10.99 12.59 13.95
CA ASN A 350 11.37 11.47 14.83
C ASN A 350 12.31 10.46 14.15
N LEU A 351 12.17 10.29 12.83
CA LEU A 351 12.94 9.29 12.06
C LEU A 351 13.86 9.91 11.01
N ARG A 352 13.56 11.12 10.57
CA ARG A 352 14.26 11.88 9.53
C ARG A 352 14.53 13.29 10.03
N SER A 353 15.63 13.42 10.78
CA SER A 353 16.06 14.72 11.29
C SER A 353 16.55 15.65 10.18
N TYR A 354 16.59 16.95 10.46
CA TYR A 354 17.14 17.93 9.53
C TYR A 354 18.62 17.64 9.18
N ARG A 355 19.40 17.15 10.16
CA ARG A 355 20.78 16.69 9.93
C ARG A 355 20.86 15.59 8.87
N TRP A 356 19.96 14.62 8.94
CA TRP A 356 19.90 13.54 7.94
C TRP A 356 19.61 14.10 6.55
N LEU A 357 18.63 15.01 6.45
CA LEU A 357 18.24 15.62 5.18
C LEU A 357 19.38 16.45 4.58
N MET A 358 20.07 17.25 5.40
CA MET A 358 21.24 18.03 4.96
C MET A 358 22.40 17.13 4.53
N GLY A 359 22.56 15.95 5.14
CA GLY A 359 23.49 14.93 4.66
C GLY A 359 23.16 14.46 3.23
N LYS A 360 21.87 14.21 2.94
CA LYS A 360 21.41 13.85 1.59
C LYS A 360 21.66 14.98 0.59
N ARG A 361 21.33 16.21 0.97
CA ARG A 361 21.61 17.41 0.17
C ARG A 361 23.08 17.53 -0.18
N SER A 362 23.96 17.44 0.82
CA SER A 362 25.41 17.57 0.63
C SER A 362 25.97 16.46 -0.26
N SER A 363 25.53 15.20 -0.09
CA SER A 363 25.93 14.11 -0.98
C SER A 363 25.49 14.35 -2.42
N ALA A 364 24.28 14.85 -2.63
CA ALA A 364 23.77 15.18 -3.96
C ALA A 364 24.56 16.34 -4.59
N GLU A 365 24.85 17.39 -3.83
CA GLU A 365 25.65 18.53 -4.30
C GLU A 365 27.06 18.11 -4.72
N ASN A 366 27.71 17.25 -3.93
CA ASN A 366 29.03 16.71 -4.26
C ASN A 366 29.06 15.88 -5.56
N MET A 367 27.90 15.34 -5.98
CA MET A 367 27.74 14.58 -7.22
C MET A 367 27.18 15.44 -8.37
N GLY A 368 26.92 16.73 -8.15
CA GLY A 368 26.26 17.60 -9.14
C GLY A 368 24.77 17.31 -9.33
N LEU A 369 24.14 16.58 -8.41
CA LEU A 369 22.75 16.10 -8.46
C LEU A 369 21.81 16.89 -7.53
N LEU A 370 22.10 18.17 -7.27
CA LEU A 370 21.30 18.99 -6.35
C LEU A 370 19.83 19.11 -6.82
N ALA A 371 19.60 19.22 -8.13
CA ALA A 371 18.25 19.23 -8.70
C ALA A 371 17.49 17.93 -8.36
N ASN A 372 18.17 16.77 -8.44
CA ASN A 372 17.57 15.49 -8.06
C ASN A 372 17.22 15.45 -6.58
N TYR A 373 18.05 16.03 -5.71
CA TYR A 373 17.71 16.15 -4.29
C TYR A 373 16.43 16.97 -4.08
N GLU A 374 16.30 18.12 -4.75
CA GLU A 374 15.13 18.99 -4.60
C GLU A 374 13.86 18.29 -5.14
N MET A 375 13.94 17.64 -6.29
CA MET A 375 12.83 16.85 -6.83
C MET A 375 12.46 15.70 -5.89
N VAL A 376 13.42 14.85 -5.53
CA VAL A 376 13.13 13.61 -4.81
C VAL A 376 12.74 13.88 -3.34
N TYR A 377 13.38 14.84 -2.68
CA TYR A 377 13.17 15.08 -1.25
C TYR A 377 12.23 16.23 -0.92
N LEU A 378 12.06 17.21 -1.82
CA LEU A 378 11.14 18.33 -1.61
C LEU A 378 9.93 18.26 -2.54
N ASN A 379 9.94 17.38 -3.55
CA ASN A 379 8.90 17.29 -4.58
C ASN A 379 8.67 18.59 -5.34
N THR A 380 9.69 19.45 -5.42
CA THR A 380 9.66 20.71 -6.17
C THR A 380 10.08 20.45 -7.62
N PRO A 381 9.23 20.68 -8.63
CA PRO A 381 9.65 20.61 -10.02
C PRO A 381 10.62 21.76 -10.32
N ARG A 382 11.83 21.45 -10.78
CA ARG A 382 12.73 22.45 -11.35
C ARG A 382 13.07 22.07 -12.78
N PRO A 383 12.58 22.81 -13.79
CA PRO A 383 12.95 22.53 -15.16
C PRO A 383 14.47 22.73 -15.32
N GLU A 384 15.17 21.70 -15.80
CA GLU A 384 16.63 21.77 -16.07
C GLU A 384 16.99 22.93 -17.02
N GLY A 385 16.03 23.43 -17.81
CA GLY A 385 16.20 24.51 -18.79
C GLY A 385 15.74 25.91 -18.38
N LEU A 386 15.16 26.13 -17.19
CA LEU A 386 14.65 27.46 -16.75
C LEU A 386 15.44 28.09 -15.60
N VAL A 387 16.61 27.54 -15.28
CA VAL A 387 17.54 28.24 -14.41
C VAL A 387 18.27 29.29 -15.24
N VAL A 388 17.63 30.45 -15.45
CA VAL A 388 18.27 31.63 -16.07
C VAL A 388 19.52 32.04 -15.27
N PHE A 389 19.55 31.73 -13.97
CA PHE A 389 20.67 32.04 -13.07
C PHE A 389 21.05 30.86 -12.19
N ARG A 390 22.28 30.34 -12.34
CA ARG A 390 22.82 29.29 -11.46
C ARG A 390 22.95 29.82 -10.02
N ALA A 391 22.74 28.95 -9.02
CA ALA A 391 22.84 29.32 -7.61
C ALA A 391 24.23 29.88 -7.22
N GLU A 392 25.28 29.42 -7.88
CA GLU A 392 26.63 29.98 -7.78
C GLU A 392 26.68 31.41 -8.32
N SER A 393 26.12 31.65 -9.51
CA SER A 393 26.04 32.99 -10.12
C SER A 393 25.21 33.99 -9.29
N ILE A 394 24.16 33.54 -8.60
CA ILE A 394 23.38 34.39 -7.68
C ILE A 394 24.20 34.74 -6.43
N ARG A 395 24.92 33.77 -5.85
CA ARG A 395 25.80 33.99 -4.70
C ARG A 395 26.95 34.94 -5.05
N ASP A 396 27.57 34.78 -6.21
CA ASP A 396 28.64 35.66 -6.69
C ASP A 396 28.15 37.08 -7.02
N SER A 397 26.86 37.22 -7.37
CA SER A 397 26.23 38.51 -7.65
C SER A 397 25.74 39.23 -6.38
N PHE A 398 25.73 38.58 -5.23
CA PHE A 398 25.26 39.17 -3.97
C PHE A 398 26.27 40.20 -3.44
N ASN A 399 25.93 41.48 -3.51
CA ASN A 399 26.74 42.57 -2.97
C ASN A 399 25.99 43.26 -1.81
N PRO A 400 26.30 42.92 -0.54
CA PRO A 400 25.62 43.50 0.62
C PRO A 400 25.91 45.00 0.82
N GLY A 401 26.85 45.59 0.07
CA GLY A 401 27.14 47.02 0.09
C GLY A 401 26.26 47.87 -0.84
N ARG A 402 25.39 47.26 -1.68
CA ARG A 402 24.43 47.98 -2.51
C ARG A 402 23.08 48.08 -1.81
N VAL A 403 22.59 49.30 -1.64
CA VAL A 403 21.28 49.61 -1.04
C VAL A 403 20.31 50.05 -2.14
N LEU A 404 19.04 49.69 -2.04
CA LEU A 404 18.02 50.17 -2.97
C LEU A 404 17.97 51.70 -2.96
N GLY A 405 18.12 52.32 -4.14
CA GLY A 405 18.05 53.77 -4.32
C GLY A 405 19.39 54.52 -4.20
N THR A 406 20.50 53.88 -3.86
CA THR A 406 21.82 54.53 -3.95
C THR A 406 22.34 54.47 -5.39
N GLN A 407 22.14 55.55 -6.15
CA GLN A 407 22.88 55.83 -7.39
C GLN A 407 24.35 56.09 -7.06
N VAL A 408 25.13 55.03 -6.78
CA VAL A 408 26.58 55.16 -6.76
C VAL A 408 27.11 54.80 -8.15
N GLY A 409 27.37 55.84 -8.95
CA GLY A 409 28.36 55.78 -10.03
C GLY A 409 27.98 55.01 -11.28
N LEU A 410 26.72 55.05 -11.74
CA LEU A 410 26.42 54.65 -13.12
C LEU A 410 26.85 55.78 -14.07
N PRO A 411 27.77 55.56 -15.02
CA PRO A 411 28.21 56.58 -15.97
C PRO A 411 27.04 57.13 -16.81
N ASP A 412 27.14 58.39 -17.25
CA ASP A 412 26.11 59.08 -18.06
C ASP A 412 25.79 58.42 -19.42
N THR A 413 26.52 57.36 -19.77
CA THR A 413 26.32 56.57 -20.99
C THR A 413 25.28 55.44 -20.83
N TYR A 414 24.79 55.18 -19.61
CA TYR A 414 23.85 54.10 -19.34
C TYR A 414 22.40 54.56 -19.52
N ARG A 415 21.57 53.69 -20.08
CA ARG A 415 20.12 53.93 -20.23
C ARG A 415 19.37 53.00 -19.28
N LEU A 416 18.40 53.56 -18.54
CA LEU A 416 17.50 52.79 -17.71
C LEU A 416 16.48 52.07 -18.60
N VAL A 417 16.31 50.77 -18.36
CA VAL A 417 15.18 49.98 -18.87
C VAL A 417 14.44 49.45 -17.64
N ALA A 418 13.14 49.73 -17.55
CA ALA A 418 12.28 49.24 -16.49
C ALA A 418 11.22 48.32 -17.09
N GLY A 419 11.07 47.12 -16.54
CA GLY A 419 9.93 46.24 -16.78
C GLY A 419 9.02 46.29 -15.57
N LEU A 420 7.72 46.41 -15.80
CA LEU A 420 6.70 46.27 -14.76
C LEU A 420 5.98 44.95 -15.03
N ASP A 421 6.09 44.01 -14.11
CA ASP A 421 5.26 42.81 -14.07
C ASP A 421 4.09 43.13 -13.13
N PRO A 422 2.86 43.32 -13.66
CA PRO A 422 1.74 43.92 -12.92
C PRO A 422 1.20 43.07 -11.77
#